data_AF-A0A495KGD2-F1
#
_entry.id   AF-A0A495KGD2-F1
#
_cell.length_a   1.000
_cell.length_b   1.000
_cell.length_c   1.000
_cell.angle_alpha   90.00
_cell.angle_beta   90.00
_cell.angle_gamma   90.00
#
_symmetry.space_group_name_H-M   'P 1'
#
loop_
_entity.id
_entity.type
_entity.pdbx_description
1 polymer ?
#
loop_
_entity_poly.entity_id
_entity_poly.type
_entity_poly.pdbx_seq_one_letter_code
_entity_poly.pdbx_strand_id
1 'polypeptide(L)'
;MMAVKYKYQIGNSIIETSDLATIPNGVQYEAIEYSTALSAEEITQNYLTAIKSKYEKYKADGIVAYEDFRARIVFKVRTGQLSQAQGVTIKRYLGPSYDEINTNGDWVTAKAFLSETIIAENDAFVEDYKSEALQIMADYIIQNFPQ
;
A
#
# COMPACT_ATOMS: atom_id res chain seq x y z
N MET A 1 12.71 -24.14 -14.78
CA MET A 1 14.03 -24.30 -15.43
C MET A 1 14.91 -25.04 -14.44
N MET A 2 15.63 -26.07 -14.86
CA MET A 2 16.54 -26.81 -13.99
C MET A 2 17.89 -26.09 -14.02
N ALA A 3 18.47 -25.83 -12.86
CA ALA A 3 19.82 -25.27 -12.73
C ALA A 3 20.74 -26.29 -12.06
N VAL A 4 22.04 -26.11 -12.24
CA VAL A 4 23.07 -26.98 -11.68
C VAL A 4 23.88 -26.20 -10.67
N LYS A 5 24.10 -26.79 -9.51
CA LYS A 5 25.11 -26.38 -8.53
C LYS A 5 26.14 -27.48 -8.40
N TYR A 6 27.36 -27.10 -8.10
CA TYR A 6 28.45 -28.02 -7.83
C TYR A 6 28.78 -27.99 -6.35
N LYS A 7 28.76 -29.16 -5.72
CA LYS A 7 29.11 -29.35 -4.32
C LYS A 7 30.45 -30.05 -4.23
N TYR A 8 31.38 -29.49 -3.48
CA TYR A 8 32.70 -30.07 -3.28
C TYR A 8 33.21 -29.77 -1.87
N GLN A 9 34.23 -30.52 -1.44
CA GLN A 9 34.79 -30.41 -0.10
C GLN A 9 36.24 -29.93 -0.16
N ILE A 10 36.59 -28.98 0.70
CA ILE A 10 37.97 -28.56 0.96
C ILE A 10 38.22 -28.68 2.46
N GLY A 11 39.15 -29.56 2.85
CA GLY A 11 39.38 -29.86 4.27
C GLY A 11 38.10 -30.39 4.92
N ASN A 12 37.63 -29.72 5.98
CA ASN A 12 36.39 -30.07 6.69
C ASN A 12 35.17 -29.22 6.26
N SER A 13 35.30 -28.42 5.19
CA SER A 13 34.25 -27.51 4.73
C SER A 13 33.59 -28.02 3.44
N ILE A 14 32.26 -28.00 3.42
CA ILE A 14 31.45 -28.23 2.21
C ILE A 14 31.17 -26.87 1.57
N ILE A 15 31.42 -26.77 0.27
CA ILE A 15 31.20 -25.56 -0.53
C ILE A 15 30.22 -25.91 -1.67
N GLU A 16 29.26 -25.02 -1.90
CA GLU A 16 28.32 -25.11 -3.02
C GLU A 16 28.48 -23.87 -3.92
N THR A 17 28.69 -24.08 -5.22
CA THR A 17 28.84 -23.00 -6.21
C THR A 17 27.99 -23.25 -7.44
N SER A 18 27.60 -22.20 -8.15
CA SER A 18 26.90 -22.31 -9.45
C SER A 18 27.85 -22.15 -10.64
N ASP A 19 29.13 -21.84 -10.38
CA ASP A 19 30.13 -21.61 -11.41
C ASP A 19 31.23 -22.67 -11.32
N LEU A 20 31.33 -23.52 -12.34
CA LEU A 20 32.31 -24.59 -12.43
C LEU A 20 33.75 -24.05 -12.39
N ALA A 21 34.00 -22.84 -12.90
CA ALA A 21 35.34 -22.24 -12.94
C ALA A 21 35.88 -21.88 -11.55
N THR A 22 35.01 -21.83 -10.53
CA THR A 22 35.40 -21.52 -9.15
C THR A 22 35.88 -22.75 -8.37
N ILE A 23 35.72 -23.96 -8.93
CA ILE A 23 36.17 -25.20 -8.29
C ILE A 23 37.70 -25.34 -8.48
N PRO A 24 38.49 -25.52 -7.41
CA PRO A 24 39.93 -25.65 -7.54
C PRO A 24 40.34 -26.87 -8.36
N ASN A 25 41.45 -26.73 -9.09
CA ASN A 25 41.92 -27.76 -9.99
C ASN A 25 42.30 -29.04 -9.23
N GLY A 26 41.83 -30.20 -9.71
CA GLY A 26 42.03 -31.50 -9.08
C GLY A 26 41.04 -31.85 -7.95
N VAL A 27 40.09 -30.96 -7.62
CA VAL A 27 39.04 -31.24 -6.63
C VAL A 27 37.87 -31.98 -7.28
N GLN A 28 37.45 -33.09 -6.67
CA GLN A 28 36.25 -33.82 -7.07
C GLN A 28 35.00 -33.06 -6.62
N TYR A 29 33.98 -33.03 -7.46
CA TYR A 29 32.72 -32.36 -7.18
C TYR A 29 31.52 -33.21 -7.60
N GLU A 30 30.39 -32.96 -6.98
CA GLU A 30 29.08 -33.52 -7.33
C GLU A 30 28.25 -32.43 -8.02
N ALA A 31 27.67 -32.73 -9.17
CA ALA A 31 26.70 -31.87 -9.83
C ALA A 31 25.29 -32.17 -9.28
N ILE A 32 24.67 -31.16 -8.67
CA ILE A 32 23.34 -31.24 -8.07
C ILE A 32 22.40 -30.42 -8.95
N GLU A 33 21.45 -31.10 -9.59
CA GLU A 33 20.35 -30.44 -10.28
C GLU A 33 19.32 -29.95 -9.25
N TYR A 34 18.90 -28.70 -9.37
CA TYR A 34 17.84 -28.13 -8.54
C TYR A 34 16.86 -27.33 -9.40
N SER A 35 15.60 -27.34 -8.98
CA SER A 35 14.59 -26.50 -9.59
C SER A 35 14.82 -25.04 -9.18
N THR A 36 14.86 -24.14 -10.17
CA THR A 36 14.76 -22.69 -9.90
C THR A 36 13.31 -22.20 -9.86
N ALA A 37 12.35 -23.09 -10.13
CA ALA A 37 10.94 -22.74 -9.99
C ALA A 37 10.62 -22.61 -8.50
N LEU A 38 10.00 -21.48 -8.15
CA LEU A 38 9.47 -21.25 -6.81
C LEU A 38 8.48 -22.36 -6.44
N SER A 39 8.56 -22.83 -5.20
CA SER A 39 7.53 -23.68 -4.61
C SER A 39 6.19 -22.93 -4.53
N ALA A 40 5.08 -23.67 -4.46
CA ALA A 40 3.76 -23.08 -4.28
C ALA A 40 3.68 -22.19 -3.02
N GLU A 41 4.41 -22.56 -1.97
CA GLU A 41 4.52 -21.78 -0.74
C GLU A 41 5.28 -20.47 -0.96
N GLU A 42 6.42 -20.48 -1.65
CA GLU A 42 7.16 -19.26 -1.99
C GLU A 42 6.37 -18.34 -2.93
N ILE A 43 5.64 -18.90 -3.91
CA ILE A 43 4.72 -18.13 -4.75
C ILE A 43 3.66 -17.45 -3.89
N THR A 44 3.06 -18.19 -2.95
CA THR A 44 2.04 -17.66 -2.04
C THR A 44 2.62 -16.57 -1.13
N GLN A 45 3.80 -16.78 -0.56
CA GLN A 45 4.44 -15.79 0.32
C GLN A 45 4.83 -14.52 -0.45
N ASN A 46 5.35 -14.66 -1.67
CA ASN A 46 5.65 -13.52 -2.53
C ASN A 46 4.38 -12.73 -2.87
N TYR A 47 3.29 -13.43 -3.18
CA TYR A 47 1.99 -12.81 -3.44
C TYR A 47 1.44 -12.07 -2.21
N LEU A 48 1.46 -12.70 -1.03
CA LEU A 48 1.03 -12.07 0.22
C LEU A 48 1.90 -10.87 0.59
N THR A 49 3.21 -10.96 0.37
CA THR A 49 4.15 -9.85 0.62
C THR A 49 3.86 -8.68 -0.31
N ALA A 50 3.63 -8.95 -1.60
CA ALA A 50 3.25 -7.93 -2.57
C ALA A 50 1.92 -7.25 -2.20
N ILE A 51 0.91 -8.03 -1.78
CA ILE A 51 -0.36 -7.50 -1.28
C ILE A 51 -0.15 -6.61 -0.06
N LYS A 52 0.57 -7.09 0.95
CA LYS A 52 0.85 -6.31 2.17
C LYS A 52 1.54 -4.99 1.83
N SER A 53 2.59 -5.03 1.00
CA SER A 53 3.29 -3.82 0.58
C SER A 53 2.37 -2.84 -0.16
N LYS A 54 1.42 -3.35 -0.96
CA LYS A 54 0.42 -2.54 -1.66
C LYS A 54 -0.53 -1.86 -0.67
N TYR A 55 -1.03 -2.58 0.34
CA TYR A 55 -1.87 -1.99 1.40
C TYR A 55 -1.12 -0.96 2.25
N GLU A 56 0.14 -1.21 2.61
CA GLU A 56 0.96 -0.24 3.34
C GLU A 56 1.14 1.07 2.56
N LYS A 57 1.38 0.96 1.25
CA LYS A 57 1.42 2.14 0.38
C LYS A 57 0.09 2.90 0.43
N TYR A 58 -1.04 2.20 0.32
CA TYR A 58 -2.36 2.84 0.30
C TYR A 58 -2.73 3.52 1.62
N LYS A 59 -2.27 2.98 2.75
CA LYS A 59 -2.36 3.66 4.05
C LYS A 59 -1.53 4.93 4.10
N ALA A 60 -0.28 4.86 3.63
CA ALA A 60 0.59 6.03 3.56
C ALA A 60 -0.02 7.14 2.68
N ASP A 61 -0.57 6.78 1.53
CA ASP A 61 -1.26 7.72 0.64
C ASP A 61 -2.52 8.32 1.33
N GLY A 62 -3.24 7.51 2.11
CA GLY A 62 -4.37 7.97 2.93
C GLY A 62 -3.98 9.00 3.99
N ILE A 63 -2.87 8.78 4.68
CA ILE A 63 -2.31 9.73 5.66
C ILE A 63 -2.04 11.08 5.00
N VAL A 64 -1.37 11.07 3.84
CA VAL A 64 -1.05 12.29 3.09
C VAL A 64 -2.33 13.02 2.69
N ALA A 65 -3.31 12.31 2.13
CA ALA A 65 -4.59 12.90 1.73
C ALA A 65 -5.36 13.50 2.91
N TYR A 66 -5.35 12.85 4.07
CA TYR A 66 -5.99 13.35 5.28
C TYR A 66 -5.34 14.63 5.80
N GLU A 67 -4.00 14.67 5.87
CA GLU A 67 -3.28 15.85 6.33
C GLU A 67 -3.43 17.03 5.37
N ASP A 68 -3.43 16.79 4.05
CA ASP A 68 -3.72 17.81 3.04
C ASP A 68 -5.14 18.37 3.19
N PHE A 69 -6.14 17.50 3.38
CA PHE A 69 -7.51 17.90 3.66
C PHE A 69 -7.57 18.79 4.92
N ARG A 70 -6.96 18.36 6.02
CA ARG A 70 -6.92 19.13 7.27
C ARG A 70 -6.22 20.47 7.09
N ALA A 71 -5.10 20.51 6.39
CA ALA A 71 -4.36 21.73 6.12
C ALA A 71 -5.21 22.74 5.33
N ARG A 72 -5.95 22.28 4.30
CA ARG A 72 -6.89 23.12 3.54
C ARG A 72 -7.99 23.71 4.43
N ILE A 73 -8.61 22.91 5.30
CA ILE A 73 -9.63 23.41 6.23
C ILE A 73 -9.05 24.42 7.22
N VAL A 74 -7.88 24.13 7.80
CA VAL A 74 -7.18 25.06 8.70
C VAL A 74 -6.85 26.37 8.00
N PHE A 75 -6.38 26.32 6.76
CA PHE A 75 -6.09 27.51 5.97
C PHE A 75 -7.36 28.35 5.76
N LYS A 76 -8.47 27.74 5.32
CA LYS A 76 -9.76 28.44 5.15
C LYS A 76 -10.27 29.06 6.47
N VAL A 77 -10.04 28.39 7.60
CA VAL A 77 -10.37 28.95 8.92
C VAL A 77 -9.47 30.16 9.25
N ARG A 78 -8.17 30.05 8.98
CA ARG A 78 -7.20 31.13 9.25
C ARG A 78 -7.43 32.37 8.39
N THR A 79 -7.89 32.20 7.15
CA THR A 79 -8.19 33.29 6.23
C THR A 79 -9.60 33.86 6.38
N GLY A 80 -10.40 33.33 7.32
CA GLY A 80 -11.78 33.79 7.57
C GLY A 80 -12.81 33.31 6.55
N GLN A 81 -12.42 32.42 5.63
CA GLN A 81 -13.34 31.80 4.67
C GLN A 81 -14.25 30.75 5.33
N LEU A 82 -13.83 30.20 6.47
CA LEU A 82 -14.64 29.36 7.35
C LEU A 82 -14.53 29.86 8.79
N SER A 83 -15.62 29.75 9.55
CA SER A 83 -15.54 29.83 11.01
C SER A 83 -14.89 28.56 11.57
N GLN A 84 -14.37 28.65 12.80
CA GLN A 84 -13.85 27.48 13.52
C GLN A 84 -14.91 26.38 13.67
N ALA A 85 -16.16 26.76 13.95
CA ALA A 85 -17.28 25.81 14.07
C ALA A 85 -17.52 25.06 12.75
N GLN A 86 -17.53 25.78 11.62
CA GLN A 86 -17.67 25.15 10.29
C GLN A 86 -16.51 24.20 9.99
N GLY A 87 -15.27 24.56 10.35
CA GLY A 87 -14.11 23.67 10.21
C GLY A 87 -14.24 22.37 11.02
N VAL A 88 -14.75 22.46 12.26
CA VAL A 88 -15.04 21.29 13.09
C VAL A 88 -16.15 20.44 12.49
N THR A 89 -17.23 21.05 12.01
CA THR A 89 -18.36 20.36 11.38
C THR A 89 -17.92 19.60 10.13
N ILE A 90 -17.10 20.20 9.27
CA ILE A 90 -16.53 19.52 8.09
C ILE A 90 -15.70 18.32 8.51
N LYS A 91 -14.79 18.49 9.49
CA LYS A 91 -13.98 17.37 10.00
C LYS A 91 -14.85 16.25 10.57
N ARG A 92 -15.94 16.57 11.26
CA ARG A 92 -16.85 15.59 11.85
C ARG A 92 -17.50 14.69 10.80
N TYR A 93 -17.90 15.25 9.66
CA TYR A 93 -18.55 14.47 8.60
C TYR A 93 -17.56 13.70 7.73
N LEU A 94 -16.44 14.32 7.35
CA LEU A 94 -15.52 13.74 6.36
C LEU A 94 -14.35 12.95 6.99
N GLY A 95 -13.99 13.27 8.24
CA GLY A 95 -12.86 12.66 8.95
C GLY A 95 -12.90 11.13 8.99
N PRO A 96 -14.03 10.48 9.34
CA PRO A 96 -14.10 9.03 9.45
C PRO A 96 -13.68 8.28 8.17
N SER A 97 -14.06 8.78 6.99
CA SER A 97 -13.65 8.17 5.72
C SER A 97 -12.14 8.26 5.50
N TYR A 98 -11.52 9.39 5.83
CA TYR A 98 -10.07 9.51 5.73
C TYR A 98 -9.33 8.66 6.78
N ASP A 99 -9.88 8.53 7.98
CA ASP A 99 -9.34 7.66 9.03
C ASP A 99 -9.38 6.18 8.62
N GLU A 100 -10.43 5.76 7.90
CA GLU A 100 -10.54 4.41 7.31
C GLU A 100 -9.41 4.14 6.30
N ILE A 101 -9.14 5.10 5.41
CA ILE A 101 -8.05 4.99 4.43
C ILE A 101 -6.69 4.93 5.14
N ASN A 102 -6.45 5.80 6.12
CA ASN A 102 -5.22 5.81 6.91
C ASN A 102 -5.01 4.47 7.63
N THR A 103 -6.06 3.93 8.24
CA THR A 103 -5.96 2.71 9.06
C THR A 103 -5.81 1.45 8.22
N ASN A 104 -6.59 1.34 7.14
CA ASN A 104 -6.76 0.08 6.41
C ASN A 104 -6.24 0.14 4.97
N GLY A 105 -5.99 1.33 4.42
CA GLY A 105 -5.61 1.52 3.02
C GLY A 105 -6.77 1.22 2.07
N ASP A 106 -8.00 1.13 2.59
CA ASP A 106 -9.19 0.77 1.82
C ASP A 106 -9.92 2.03 1.34
N TRP A 107 -9.48 2.51 0.19
CA TRP A 107 -10.07 3.65 -0.49
C TRP A 107 -11.49 3.37 -1.00
N VAL A 108 -11.79 2.11 -1.34
CA VAL A 108 -13.08 1.72 -1.93
C VAL A 108 -14.17 1.78 -0.88
N THR A 109 -13.94 1.14 0.26
CA THR A 109 -14.88 1.14 1.38
C THR A 109 -15.04 2.55 1.97
N ALA A 110 -13.94 3.30 2.10
CA ALA A 110 -14.00 4.68 2.57
C ALA A 110 -14.86 5.59 1.68
N LYS A 111 -14.77 5.44 0.34
CA LYS A 111 -15.61 6.16 -0.61
C LYS A 111 -17.08 5.77 -0.48
N ALA A 112 -17.37 4.47 -0.37
CA ALA A 112 -18.74 3.98 -0.18
C ALA A 112 -19.34 4.57 1.10
N PHE A 113 -18.62 4.47 2.22
CA PHE A 113 -19.02 5.05 3.50
C PHE A 113 -19.26 6.57 3.40
N LEU A 114 -18.36 7.31 2.74
CA LEU A 114 -18.55 8.75 2.56
C LEU A 114 -19.80 9.04 1.73
N SER A 115 -20.07 8.27 0.67
CA SER A 115 -21.21 8.49 -0.21
C SER A 115 -22.54 8.34 0.54
N GLU A 116 -22.61 7.39 1.47
CA GLU A 116 -23.77 7.11 2.31
C GLU A 116 -23.89 8.08 3.51
N THR A 117 -22.87 8.87 3.79
CA THR A 117 -22.89 9.84 4.89
C THR A 117 -23.94 10.93 4.64
N ILE A 118 -24.95 11.00 5.49
CA ILE A 118 -26.03 11.99 5.40
C ILE A 118 -25.60 13.27 6.11
N ILE A 119 -25.51 14.38 5.36
CA ILE A 119 -25.28 15.71 5.93
C ILE A 119 -26.62 16.29 6.40
N ALA A 120 -26.65 16.83 7.62
CA ALA A 120 -27.85 17.47 8.14
C ALA A 120 -28.12 18.79 7.41
N GLU A 121 -29.39 19.18 7.26
CA GLU A 121 -29.78 20.37 6.51
C GLU A 121 -29.11 21.66 7.03
N ASN A 122 -28.95 21.78 8.35
CA ASN A 122 -28.27 22.91 8.99
C ASN A 122 -26.76 22.96 8.69
N ASP A 123 -26.20 21.88 8.15
CA ASP A 123 -24.78 21.72 7.81
C ASP A 123 -24.58 21.58 6.28
N ALA A 124 -25.57 22.00 5.46
CA ALA A 124 -25.54 21.85 4.00
C ALA A 124 -24.27 22.38 3.30
N PHE A 125 -23.58 23.35 3.89
CA PHE A 125 -22.29 23.86 3.39
C PHE A 125 -21.18 22.79 3.33
N VAL A 126 -21.35 21.65 4.00
CA VAL A 126 -20.42 20.52 3.98
C VAL A 126 -20.51 19.73 2.68
N GLU A 127 -21.64 19.78 1.95
CA GLU A 127 -21.85 19.00 0.72
C GLU A 127 -20.81 19.30 -0.37
N ASP A 128 -20.36 20.55 -0.47
CA ASP A 128 -19.28 20.94 -1.41
C ASP A 128 -17.97 20.20 -1.08
N TYR A 129 -17.64 20.09 0.21
CA TYR A 129 -16.45 19.38 0.67
C TYR A 129 -16.60 17.87 0.51
N LYS A 130 -17.79 17.33 0.79
CA LYS A 130 -18.09 15.90 0.59
C LYS A 130 -17.93 15.54 -0.89
N SER A 131 -18.43 16.38 -1.78
CA SER A 131 -18.32 16.18 -3.24
C SER A 131 -16.86 16.21 -3.70
N GLU A 132 -16.05 17.16 -3.22
CA GLU A 132 -14.61 17.21 -3.48
C GLU A 132 -13.89 15.94 -3.00
N ALA A 133 -14.17 15.50 -1.77
CA ALA A 133 -13.57 14.31 -1.18
C ALA A 133 -13.95 13.03 -1.96
N LEU A 134 -15.22 12.89 -2.36
CA LEU A 134 -15.68 11.77 -3.18
C LEU A 134 -14.99 11.72 -4.54
N GLN A 135 -14.76 12.87 -5.16
CA GLN A 135 -14.05 12.95 -6.44
C GLN A 135 -12.58 12.52 -6.29
N ILE A 136 -11.87 13.03 -5.27
CA ILE A 136 -10.48 12.64 -4.96
C ILE A 136 -10.38 11.12 -4.78
N MET A 137 -11.29 10.53 -3.99
CA MET A 137 -11.30 9.10 -3.77
C MET A 137 -11.61 8.33 -5.06
N ALA A 138 -12.56 8.79 -5.88
CA ALA A 138 -12.89 8.16 -7.15
C ALA A 138 -11.70 8.14 -8.11
N ASP A 139 -11.01 9.27 -8.27
CA ASP A 139 -9.86 9.39 -9.15
C ASP A 139 -8.71 8.50 -8.69
N TYR A 140 -8.44 8.47 -7.39
CA TYR A 140 -7.42 7.58 -6.82
C TYR A 140 -7.76 6.10 -7.07
N ILE A 141 -9.03 5.71 -6.88
CA ILE A 141 -9.49 4.34 -7.10
C ILE A 141 -9.28 3.93 -8.56
N ILE A 142 -9.72 4.77 -9.52
CA ILE A 142 -9.57 4.51 -10.95
C ILE A 142 -8.10 4.31 -11.32
N GLN A 143 -7.20 5.11 -10.75
CA GLN A 143 -5.77 5.06 -11.05
C GLN A 143 -5.06 3.83 -10.46
N ASN A 144 -5.49 3.33 -9.30
CA ASN A 144 -4.73 2.34 -8.51
C ASN A 144 -5.43 0.98 -8.34
N PHE A 145 -6.72 0.89 -8.68
CA PHE A 145 -7.52 -0.34 -8.62
C PHE A 145 -8.29 -0.52 -9.93
N PRO A 146 -7.58 -0.71 -11.07
CA PRO A 146 -8.24 -0.96 -12.35
C PRO A 146 -9.08 -2.24 -12.28
N GLN A 147 -10.25 -2.21 -12.91
CA GLN A 147 -11.17 -3.34 -13.00
C GLN A 147 -10.64 -4.47 -13.89
#